data_AF-A0A538EWX8-F1
#
_entry.id   AF-A0A538EWX8-F1
#
_cell.length_a   1.000
_cell.length_b   1.000
_cell.length_c   1.000
_cell.angle_alpha   90.00
_cell.angle_beta   90.00
_cell.angle_gamma   90.00
#
_symmetry.space_group_name_H-M   'P 1'
#
loop_
_entity.id
_entity.type
_entity.pdbx_description
1 polymer ?
#
loop_
_entity_poly.entity_id
_entity_poly.type
_entity_poly.pdbx_seq_one_letter_code
_entity_poly.pdbx_strand_id
1 'polypeptide(L)'
;GMVSVSEEVIAFQKKRVSDHEVLDLLPVDLPEQHFATQALWYVLPKAMFREEFPLEALQGSLHAAEHAQIAVLPLIAMCDRWDIGGLSTAFHHQTGRPTIFIYDGHPGGVGIARAGFDAFERLVDDAARLILECPCRAGCPSCVQSPKCGNLNEPLNKAGAVELLRRLQEG
;
A
#
# COMPACT_ATOMS: atom_id res chain seq x y z
N GLY A 1 -8.37 4.85 13.26
CA GLY A 1 -7.88 5.68 14.38
C GLY A 1 -7.05 6.84 13.87
N MET A 2 -6.50 7.67 14.78
CA MET A 2 -5.62 8.79 14.40
C MET A 2 -4.18 8.32 14.20
N VAL A 3 -3.51 8.85 13.18
CA VAL A 3 -2.08 8.65 12.89
C VAL A 3 -1.43 9.98 12.51
N SER A 4 -0.11 10.07 12.64
CA SER A 4 0.70 11.14 12.04
C SER A 4 1.46 10.56 10.85
N VAL A 5 1.28 11.15 9.67
CA VAL A 5 1.99 10.76 8.45
C VAL A 5 3.12 11.77 8.24
N SER A 6 4.33 11.27 7.98
CA SER A 6 5.50 12.08 7.63
C SER A 6 6.03 11.69 6.26
N GLU A 7 6.41 12.66 5.45
CA GLU A 7 7.05 12.49 4.15
C GLU A 7 8.27 13.42 4.05
N GLU A 8 9.40 12.87 3.60
CA GLU A 8 10.64 13.61 3.37
C GLU A 8 11.22 13.23 2.00
N VAL A 9 11.52 14.23 1.19
CA VAL A 9 12.23 14.04 -0.07
C VAL A 9 13.72 14.14 0.22
N ILE A 10 14.43 13.00 0.18
CA ILE A 10 15.85 12.92 0.57
C ILE A 10 16.83 13.07 -0.60
N ALA A 11 16.40 12.80 -1.83
CA ALA A 11 17.24 12.84 -3.03
C ALA A 11 16.42 12.91 -4.33
N PHE A 12 17.07 13.26 -5.44
CA PHE A 12 16.51 13.09 -6.79
C PHE A 12 17.49 12.35 -7.72
N GLN A 13 16.94 11.59 -8.66
CA GLN A 13 17.72 10.93 -9.71
C GLN A 13 17.89 11.85 -10.92
N LYS A 14 19.14 12.10 -11.32
CA LYS A 14 19.44 12.73 -12.60
C LYS A 14 19.39 11.65 -13.69
N LYS A 15 18.45 11.76 -14.63
CA LYS A 15 18.30 10.81 -15.74
C LYS A 15 18.62 11.46 -17.08
N ARG A 16 19.25 10.72 -17.98
CA ARG A 16 19.47 11.15 -19.36
C ARG A 16 18.14 11.15 -20.11
N VAL A 17 17.87 12.19 -20.89
CA VAL A 17 16.56 12.33 -21.57
C VAL A 17 16.36 11.31 -22.69
N SER A 18 17.42 10.88 -23.35
CA SER A 18 17.35 10.01 -24.54
C SER A 18 16.93 8.56 -24.24
N ASP A 19 17.37 8.02 -23.11
CA ASP A 19 17.23 6.59 -22.76
C ASP A 19 16.82 6.37 -21.30
N HIS A 20 16.57 7.44 -20.55
CA HIS A 20 16.22 7.41 -19.12
C HIS A 20 17.27 6.73 -18.22
N GLU A 21 18.51 6.58 -18.69
CA GLU A 21 19.63 6.07 -17.90
C GLU A 21 19.84 6.94 -16.67
N VAL A 22 19.97 6.32 -15.48
CA VAL A 22 20.30 7.01 -14.24
C VAL A 22 21.78 7.43 -14.28
N LEU A 23 22.03 8.73 -14.34
CA LEU A 23 23.36 9.32 -14.37
C LEU A 23 23.91 9.58 -12.98
N ASP A 24 23.03 9.96 -12.04
CA ASP A 24 23.42 10.34 -10.69
C ASP A 24 22.23 10.26 -9.72
N LEU A 25 22.53 10.17 -8.42
CA LEU A 25 21.57 10.29 -7.32
C LEU A 25 22.06 11.39 -6.39
N LEU A 26 21.39 12.54 -6.43
CA LEU A 26 21.82 13.74 -5.73
C LEU A 26 20.96 13.94 -4.47
N PRO A 27 21.56 14.03 -3.28
CA PRO A 27 20.81 14.31 -2.06
C PRO A 27 20.24 15.73 -2.09
N VAL A 28 19.14 15.93 -1.40
CA VAL A 28 18.55 17.26 -1.15
C VAL A 28 18.28 17.43 0.33
N ASP A 29 18.36 18.67 0.79
CA ASP A 29 18.03 19.08 2.14
C ASP A 29 16.67 19.78 2.12
N LEU A 30 15.61 18.99 2.27
CA LEU A 30 14.23 19.48 2.28
C LEU A 30 13.56 19.13 3.62
N PRO A 31 12.73 20.02 4.17
CA PRO A 31 12.10 19.77 5.46
C PRO A 31 11.05 18.66 5.36
N GLU A 32 11.05 17.75 6.33
CA GLU A 32 9.97 16.77 6.52
C GLU A 32 8.62 17.48 6.62
N GLN A 33 7.65 17.01 5.83
CA GLN A 33 6.26 17.42 5.94
C GLN A 33 5.52 16.36 6.76
N HIS A 34 4.70 16.80 7.73
CA HIS A 34 3.86 15.88 8.48
C HIS A 34 2.46 16.43 8.71
N PHE A 35 1.49 15.53 8.83
CA PHE A 35 0.12 15.87 9.17
C PHE A 35 -0.57 14.73 9.94
N ALA A 36 -1.45 15.11 10.87
CA ALA A 36 -2.31 14.15 11.55
C ALA A 36 -3.53 13.84 10.67
N THR A 37 -3.94 12.56 10.59
CA THR A 37 -5.09 12.11 9.81
C THR A 37 -5.74 10.86 10.40
N GLN A 38 -6.84 10.42 9.81
CA GLN A 38 -7.49 9.15 10.12
C GLN A 38 -6.95 8.03 9.22
N ALA A 39 -6.74 6.85 9.82
CA ALA A 39 -6.33 5.64 9.13
C ALA A 39 -7.11 4.43 9.61
N LEU A 40 -7.32 3.48 8.70
CA LEU A 40 -7.54 2.08 9.04
C LEU A 40 -6.18 1.39 8.95
N TRP A 41 -5.94 0.45 9.84
CA TRP A 41 -4.77 -0.39 9.77
C TRP A 41 -5.09 -1.76 10.33
N TYR A 42 -4.33 -2.75 9.90
CA TYR A 42 -4.44 -4.09 10.42
C TYR A 42 -3.05 -4.70 10.54
N VAL A 43 -2.87 -5.38 11.68
CA VAL A 43 -1.61 -6.00 12.07
C VAL A 43 -1.73 -7.48 11.80
N LEU A 44 -0.92 -7.99 10.88
CA LEU A 44 -1.05 -9.38 10.46
C LEU A 44 -0.46 -10.30 11.54
N PRO A 45 -1.23 -11.28 12.02
CA PRO A 45 -0.77 -12.18 13.07
C PRO A 45 0.35 -13.06 12.54
N LYS A 46 1.37 -13.35 13.38
CA LYS A 46 2.48 -14.23 13.00
C LYS A 46 2.02 -15.59 12.48
N ALA A 47 0.88 -16.10 12.99
CA ALA A 47 0.28 -17.35 12.57
C ALA A 47 -0.03 -17.38 11.06
N MET A 48 -0.37 -16.23 10.47
CA MET A 48 -0.64 -16.09 9.04
C MET A 48 0.57 -16.40 8.16
N PHE A 49 1.79 -16.41 8.71
CA PHE A 49 3.04 -16.61 7.97
C PHE A 49 3.81 -17.86 8.39
N ARG A 50 3.24 -18.71 9.25
CA ARG A 50 3.94 -19.90 9.77
C ARG A 50 4.07 -21.03 8.76
N GLU A 51 3.23 -21.05 7.73
CA GLU A 51 3.28 -22.04 6.65
C GLU A 51 3.31 -21.31 5.30
N GLU A 52 4.31 -21.66 4.48
CA GLU A 52 4.44 -21.36 3.04
C GLU A 52 4.58 -19.90 2.58
N PHE A 53 4.69 -18.89 3.44
CA PHE A 53 4.92 -17.51 2.99
C PHE A 53 6.41 -17.13 3.02
N PRO A 54 7.12 -17.03 1.88
CA PRO A 54 8.53 -16.65 1.88
C PRO A 54 8.70 -15.23 2.44
N LEU A 55 9.61 -15.06 3.41
CA LEU A 55 9.90 -13.74 3.99
C LEU A 55 10.34 -12.73 2.91
N GLU A 56 11.04 -13.21 1.89
CA GLU A 56 11.48 -12.42 0.72
C GLU A 56 10.30 -11.88 -0.11
N ALA A 57 9.18 -12.60 -0.13
CA ALA A 57 7.96 -12.19 -0.85
C ALA A 57 7.09 -11.24 -0.02
N LEU A 58 7.23 -11.27 1.32
CA LEU A 58 6.33 -10.60 2.25
C LEU A 58 6.15 -9.11 1.96
N GLN A 59 7.25 -8.36 1.83
CA GLN A 59 7.15 -6.92 1.57
C GLN A 59 6.41 -6.62 0.26
N GLY A 60 6.76 -7.34 -0.82
CA GLY A 60 6.11 -7.15 -2.11
C GLY A 60 4.64 -7.56 -2.13
N SER A 61 4.25 -8.53 -1.31
CA SER A 61 2.86 -8.95 -1.16
C SER A 61 2.03 -7.99 -0.34
N LEU A 62 2.57 -7.45 0.75
CA LEU A 62 1.92 -6.40 1.53
C LEU A 62 1.67 -5.16 0.68
N HIS A 63 2.70 -4.76 -0.08
CA HIS A 63 2.66 -3.59 -0.96
C HIS A 63 1.66 -3.75 -2.11
N ALA A 64 1.63 -4.93 -2.75
CA ALA A 64 0.65 -5.22 -3.78
C ALA A 64 -0.79 -5.31 -3.23
N ALA A 65 -0.98 -5.84 -2.02
CA ALA A 65 -2.29 -5.90 -1.37
C ALA A 65 -2.80 -4.49 -1.00
N GLU A 66 -1.94 -3.65 -0.41
CA GLU A 66 -2.23 -2.25 -0.13
C GLU A 66 -2.65 -1.50 -1.41
N HIS A 67 -1.88 -1.64 -2.50
CA HIS A 67 -2.20 -1.02 -3.77
C HIS A 67 -3.57 -1.44 -4.32
N ALA A 68 -3.91 -2.73 -4.22
CA ALA A 68 -5.19 -3.24 -4.67
C ALA A 68 -6.35 -2.72 -3.82
N GLN A 69 -6.18 -2.65 -2.49
CA GLN A 69 -7.19 -2.06 -1.59
C GLN A 69 -7.39 -0.57 -1.86
N ILE A 70 -6.32 0.20 -2.03
CA ILE A 70 -6.41 1.62 -2.43
C ILE A 70 -7.08 1.77 -3.79
N ALA A 71 -6.90 0.80 -4.71
CA ALA A 71 -7.53 0.83 -6.02
C ALA A 71 -9.06 0.65 -5.97
N VAL A 72 -9.56 -0.18 -5.05
CA VAL A 72 -11.00 -0.49 -4.96
C VAL A 72 -11.75 0.36 -3.92
N LEU A 73 -11.06 0.95 -2.93
CA LEU A 73 -11.68 1.78 -1.89
C LEU A 73 -12.53 2.94 -2.43
N PRO A 74 -12.19 3.62 -3.56
CA PRO A 74 -13.07 4.58 -4.22
C PRO A 74 -14.49 4.07 -4.51
N LEU A 75 -14.66 2.77 -4.79
CA LEU A 75 -15.95 2.13 -5.06
C LEU A 75 -16.81 1.89 -3.80
N ILE A 76 -16.21 2.10 -2.62
CA ILE A 76 -16.85 1.94 -1.31
C ILE A 76 -17.10 3.32 -0.69
N ALA A 77 -16.08 4.17 -0.70
CA ALA A 77 -16.09 5.47 -0.02
C ALA A 77 -16.52 6.65 -0.92
N MET A 78 -16.75 6.43 -2.22
CA MET A 78 -17.13 7.47 -3.19
C MET A 78 -16.16 8.67 -3.21
N CYS A 79 -14.86 8.37 -3.13
CA CYS A 79 -13.77 9.35 -3.16
C CYS A 79 -12.92 9.18 -4.43
N ASP A 80 -11.99 10.11 -4.66
CA ASP A 80 -10.97 9.92 -5.67
C ASP A 80 -9.80 9.09 -5.09
N ARG A 81 -9.12 8.31 -5.93
CA ARG A 81 -7.92 7.57 -5.50
C ARG A 81 -6.84 8.51 -4.97
N TRP A 82 -6.79 9.75 -5.45
CA TRP A 82 -5.86 10.78 -4.99
C TRP A 82 -6.17 11.30 -3.57
N ASP A 83 -7.34 10.97 -3.01
CA ASP A 83 -7.70 11.29 -1.62
C ASP A 83 -7.21 10.23 -0.63
N ILE A 84 -6.56 9.17 -1.11
CA ILE A 84 -6.09 8.05 -0.28
C ILE A 84 -4.56 7.98 -0.33
N GLY A 85 -3.96 7.73 0.83
CA GLY A 85 -2.58 7.30 0.98
C GLY A 85 -2.49 5.95 1.69
N GLY A 86 -1.30 5.37 1.70
CA GLY A 86 -1.06 4.13 2.41
C GLY A 86 0.39 3.92 2.79
N LEU A 87 0.60 2.90 3.62
CA LEU A 87 1.91 2.40 4.01
C LEU A 87 1.80 0.88 4.24
N SER A 88 2.70 0.12 3.64
CA SER A 88 2.87 -1.31 3.91
C SER A 88 4.30 -1.62 4.33
N THR A 89 4.45 -2.38 5.41
CA THR A 89 5.77 -2.80 5.88
C THR A 89 5.73 -4.19 6.52
N ALA A 90 6.74 -5.00 6.21
CA ALA A 90 6.99 -6.28 6.87
C ALA A 90 7.31 -6.13 8.37
N PHE A 91 7.76 -4.94 8.80
CA PHE A 91 8.01 -4.63 10.19
C PHE A 91 7.70 -3.17 10.51
N HIS A 92 6.59 -2.92 11.19
CA HIS A 92 6.29 -1.59 11.71
C HIS A 92 6.83 -1.42 13.13
N HIS A 93 7.62 -0.38 13.38
CA HIS A 93 8.30 -0.14 14.65
C HIS A 93 7.37 -0.10 15.87
N GLN A 94 6.13 0.40 15.73
CA GLN A 94 5.17 0.46 16.84
C GLN A 94 4.41 -0.85 17.07
N THR A 95 4.19 -1.67 16.04
CA THR A 95 3.40 -2.91 16.16
C THR A 95 4.28 -4.17 16.30
N GLY A 96 5.56 -4.04 15.96
CA GLY A 96 6.56 -5.11 15.91
C GLY A 96 6.25 -6.19 14.87
N ARG A 97 5.36 -5.90 13.90
CA ARG A 97 4.72 -6.88 13.03
C ARG A 97 4.47 -6.33 11.62
N PRO A 98 4.24 -7.21 10.63
CA PRO A 98 3.75 -6.79 9.33
C PRO A 98 2.44 -6.02 9.47
N THR A 99 2.37 -4.83 8.90
CA THR A 99 1.25 -3.92 9.06
C THR A 99 0.98 -3.17 7.77
N ILE A 100 -0.30 -3.04 7.42
CA ILE A 100 -0.77 -2.18 6.33
C ILE A 100 -1.61 -1.06 6.96
N PHE A 101 -1.38 0.16 6.50
CA PHE A 101 -2.16 1.35 6.80
C PHE A 101 -2.78 1.87 5.51
N ILE A 102 -4.04 2.26 5.57
CA ILE A 102 -4.72 3.04 4.52
C ILE A 102 -5.31 4.26 5.23
N TYR A 103 -4.96 5.45 4.76
CA TYR A 103 -5.28 6.70 5.45
C TYR A 103 -5.82 7.76 4.51
N ASP A 104 -6.54 8.71 5.10
CA ASP A 104 -7.09 9.84 4.38
C ASP A 104 -5.97 10.80 4.02
N GLY A 105 -5.83 11.13 2.74
CA GLY A 105 -4.87 12.11 2.20
C GLY A 105 -5.19 13.57 2.56
N HIS A 106 -5.90 13.79 3.67
CA HIS A 106 -6.34 15.10 4.12
C HIS A 106 -6.07 15.28 5.63
N PRO A 107 -5.48 16.41 6.07
CA PRO A 107 -5.29 16.71 7.49
C PRO A 107 -6.59 16.61 8.30
N GLY A 108 -6.53 15.97 9.46
CA GLY A 108 -7.67 15.69 10.33
C GLY A 108 -8.53 14.49 9.93
N GLY A 109 -8.40 14.00 8.69
CA GLY A 109 -9.25 12.97 8.13
C GLY A 109 -10.63 13.49 7.68
N VAL A 110 -11.21 12.81 6.70
CA VAL A 110 -12.51 13.13 6.09
C VAL A 110 -13.47 11.94 6.10
N GLY A 111 -13.05 10.80 6.67
CA GLY A 111 -13.88 9.62 6.88
C GLY A 111 -13.71 8.53 5.81
N ILE A 112 -12.74 8.62 4.91
CA ILE A 112 -12.50 7.60 3.86
C ILE A 112 -12.02 6.29 4.51
N ALA A 113 -11.04 6.39 5.38
CA ALA A 113 -10.52 5.29 6.19
C ALA A 113 -11.60 4.72 7.11
N ARG A 114 -12.53 5.56 7.59
CA ARG A 114 -13.68 5.09 8.39
C ARG A 114 -14.61 4.23 7.54
N ALA A 115 -14.97 4.68 6.34
CA ALA A 115 -15.78 3.90 5.42
C ALA A 115 -15.09 2.57 5.03
N GLY A 116 -13.78 2.61 4.76
CA GLY A 116 -12.99 1.40 4.51
C GLY A 116 -12.94 0.45 5.71
N PHE A 117 -12.89 0.96 6.94
CA PHE A 117 -12.94 0.16 8.16
C PHE A 117 -14.32 -0.48 8.37
N ASP A 118 -15.40 0.30 8.23
CA ASP A 118 -16.76 -0.21 8.41
C ASP A 118 -17.14 -1.26 7.35
N ALA A 119 -16.50 -1.23 6.18
CA ALA A 119 -16.68 -2.19 5.08
C ALA A 119 -15.42 -3.03 4.81
N PHE A 120 -14.62 -3.33 5.85
CA PHE A 120 -13.30 -3.95 5.70
C PHE A 120 -13.32 -5.30 4.97
N GLU A 121 -14.27 -6.17 5.29
CA GLU A 121 -14.42 -7.48 4.61
C GLU A 121 -14.65 -7.29 3.11
N ARG A 122 -15.60 -6.42 2.72
CA ARG A 122 -15.83 -6.07 1.31
C ARG A 122 -14.59 -5.48 0.65
N LEU A 123 -13.86 -4.62 1.34
CA LEU A 123 -12.62 -4.02 0.83
C LEU A 123 -11.56 -5.08 0.51
N VAL A 124 -11.39 -6.08 1.38
CA VAL A 124 -10.49 -7.21 1.17
C VAL A 124 -10.96 -8.07 0.00
N ASP A 125 -12.26 -8.39 -0.05
CA ASP A 125 -12.88 -9.20 -1.11
C ASP A 125 -12.73 -8.55 -2.50
N ASP A 126 -13.10 -7.28 -2.62
CA ASP A 126 -13.02 -6.53 -3.87
C ASP A 126 -11.56 -6.39 -4.34
N ALA A 127 -10.61 -6.19 -3.41
CA ALA A 127 -9.18 -6.16 -3.74
C ALA A 127 -8.68 -7.52 -4.24
N ALA A 128 -9.04 -8.62 -3.58
CA ALA A 128 -8.66 -9.96 -4.02
C ALA A 128 -9.23 -10.27 -5.40
N ARG A 129 -10.51 -9.92 -5.63
CA ARG A 129 -11.20 -10.10 -6.91
C ARG A 129 -10.54 -9.29 -8.03
N LEU A 130 -10.18 -8.02 -7.79
CA LEU A 130 -9.45 -7.18 -8.75
C LEU A 130 -8.15 -7.86 -9.22
N ILE A 131 -7.38 -8.43 -8.30
CA ILE A 131 -6.11 -9.08 -8.64
C ILE A 131 -6.33 -10.38 -9.42
N LEU A 132 -7.30 -11.19 -9.00
CA LEU A 132 -7.63 -12.50 -9.58
C LEU A 132 -8.21 -12.38 -11.00
N GLU A 133 -9.10 -11.42 -11.24
CA GLU A 133 -9.74 -11.21 -12.55
C GLU A 133 -8.82 -10.52 -13.56
N CYS A 134 -7.74 -9.88 -13.10
CA CYS A 134 -6.79 -9.22 -13.98
C CYS A 134 -5.96 -10.25 -14.79
N PRO A 135 -5.95 -10.18 -16.15
CA PRO A 135 -5.30 -11.18 -17.00
C PRO A 135 -3.76 -11.10 -17.01
N CYS A 136 -3.16 -10.14 -16.32
CA CYS A 136 -1.71 -9.98 -16.29
C CYS A 136 -1.02 -11.08 -15.45
N ARG A 137 0.21 -11.44 -15.81
CA ARG A 137 0.97 -12.49 -15.11
C ARG A 137 1.65 -12.00 -13.83
N ALA A 138 2.34 -10.85 -13.90
CA ALA A 138 3.25 -10.39 -12.84
C ALA A 138 2.74 -9.19 -12.03
N GLY A 139 1.61 -8.60 -12.43
CA GLY A 139 1.13 -7.32 -11.92
C GLY A 139 1.20 -6.23 -12.99
N CYS A 140 0.24 -5.29 -12.97
CA CYS A 140 0.16 -4.19 -13.92
C CYS A 140 -0.62 -3.00 -13.30
N PRO A 141 -0.70 -1.84 -14.00
CA PRO A 141 -1.47 -0.67 -13.56
C PRO A 141 -2.94 -0.93 -13.23
N SER A 142 -3.53 -2.00 -13.79
CA SER A 142 -4.93 -2.34 -13.57
C SER A 142 -5.20 -3.20 -12.32
N CYS A 143 -4.16 -3.65 -11.60
CA CYS A 143 -4.39 -4.48 -10.40
C CYS A 143 -3.53 -4.11 -9.18
N VAL A 144 -2.20 -4.20 -9.28
CA VAL A 144 -1.29 -4.11 -8.12
C VAL A 144 -0.29 -2.96 -8.20
N GLN A 145 -0.26 -2.21 -9.30
CA GLN A 145 0.56 -1.01 -9.39
C GLN A 145 -0.27 0.23 -9.01
N SER A 146 0.39 1.20 -8.40
CA SER A 146 -0.17 2.49 -8.03
C SER A 146 0.60 3.62 -8.71
N PRO A 147 -0.08 4.60 -9.33
CA PRO A 147 0.58 5.79 -9.88
C PRO A 147 1.11 6.71 -8.77
N LYS A 148 0.67 6.53 -7.53
CA LYS A 148 1.13 7.26 -6.33
C LYS A 148 2.25 6.56 -5.56
N CYS A 149 2.73 5.41 -6.05
CA CYS A 149 3.75 4.65 -5.33
C CYS A 149 5.08 5.43 -5.31
N GLY A 150 5.53 5.85 -4.12
CA GLY A 150 6.84 6.47 -3.92
C GLY A 150 8.02 5.51 -4.11
N ASN A 151 7.76 4.19 -4.07
CA ASN A 151 8.77 3.13 -4.19
C ASN A 151 8.88 2.55 -5.62
N LEU A 152 8.53 3.34 -6.64
CA LEU A 152 8.61 2.94 -8.06
C LEU A 152 7.86 1.64 -8.41
N ASN A 153 6.83 1.28 -7.63
CA ASN A 153 6.14 0.00 -7.74
C ASN A 153 7.06 -1.23 -7.56
N GLU A 154 8.09 -1.12 -6.70
CA GLU A 154 9.01 -2.21 -6.38
C GLU A 154 9.30 -2.31 -4.87
N PRO A 155 9.31 -3.53 -4.28
CA PRO A 155 8.89 -4.79 -4.88
C PRO A 155 7.35 -4.90 -4.95
N LEU A 156 6.83 -5.67 -5.91
CA LEU A 156 5.42 -6.09 -5.96
C LEU A 156 5.34 -7.60 -6.19
N ASN A 157 4.47 -8.28 -5.45
CA ASN A 157 4.22 -9.70 -5.61
C ASN A 157 2.71 -9.98 -5.72
N LYS A 158 2.23 -10.14 -6.96
CA LYS A 158 0.82 -10.37 -7.28
C LYS A 158 0.27 -11.63 -6.59
N ALA A 159 0.96 -12.76 -6.70
CA ALA A 159 0.48 -14.04 -6.19
C ALA A 159 0.39 -14.03 -4.65
N GLY A 160 1.43 -13.52 -3.98
CA GLY A 160 1.44 -13.43 -2.53
C GLY A 160 0.45 -12.39 -1.98
N ALA A 161 0.11 -11.34 -2.75
CA ALA A 161 -0.97 -10.43 -2.36
C ALA A 161 -2.35 -11.12 -2.36
N VAL A 162 -2.64 -11.95 -3.37
CA VAL A 162 -3.88 -12.77 -3.39
C VAL A 162 -3.92 -13.71 -2.20
N GLU A 163 -2.83 -14.43 -1.95
CA GLU A 163 -2.73 -15.36 -0.81
C GLU A 163 -2.96 -14.64 0.52
N LEU A 164 -2.34 -13.47 0.70
CA LEU A 164 -2.48 -12.65 1.90
C LEU A 164 -3.93 -12.17 2.10
N LEU A 165 -4.57 -11.68 1.04
CA LEU A 165 -5.97 -11.23 1.09
C LEU A 165 -6.93 -12.39 1.35
N ARG A 166 -6.67 -13.59 0.82
CA ARG A 166 -7.47 -14.79 1.12
C ARG A 166 -7.34 -15.22 2.57
N ARG A 167 -6.13 -15.25 3.13
CA ARG A 167 -5.91 -15.58 4.56
C ARG A 167 -6.61 -14.59 5.50
N LEU A 168 -6.81 -13.34 5.09
CA LEU A 168 -7.58 -12.34 5.84
C LEU A 168 -9.10 -12.60 5.83
N GLN A 169 -9.62 -13.37 4.87
CA GLN A 169 -11.04 -13.73 4.80
C GLN A 169 -11.37 -14.97 5.63
N GLU A 170 -10.37 -15.81 5.92
CA GLU A 170 -10.54 -17.12 6.56
C GLU A 170 -10.41 -17.09 8.10
N GLY A 171 -10.09 -15.94 8.69
CA GLY A 171 -9.90 -15.79 10.15
C GLY A 171 -10.38 -14.45 10.68
#